data_AF-A0A7X4C156-F1
#
_entry.id   AF-A0A7X4C156-F1
#
_cell.length_a   1.000
_cell.length_b   1.000
_cell.length_c   1.000
_cell.angle_alpha   90.00
_cell.angle_beta   90.00
_cell.angle_gamma   90.00
#
_symmetry.space_group_name_H-M   'P 1'
#
loop_
_entity.id
_entity.type
_entity.pdbx_description
1 polymer ?
#
loop_
_entity_poly.entity_id
_entity_poly.type
_entity_poly.pdbx_seq_one_letter_code
_entity_poly.pdbx_strand_id
1 'polypeptide(L)' 'MTEFRNGSGETTRIGYVNKNGQECLGTRGRPGNSAGQKAYKIYCLKCGHLYGANGFDIFERKCPKCQNGAAGLEF' A
#
# COMPACT_ATOMS: atom_id res chain seq x y z
N MET A 1 8.96 -16.46 -9.24
CA MET A 1 8.89 -15.35 -8.26
C MET A 1 7.65 -14.55 -8.62
N THR A 2 6.66 -14.45 -7.72
CA THR A 2 5.39 -13.78 -8.06
C THR A 2 5.60 -12.26 -8.09
N GLU A 3 5.50 -11.70 -9.29
CA GLU A 3 5.54 -10.26 -9.53
C GLU A 3 4.37 -9.55 -8.82
N PHE A 4 4.56 -8.26 -8.52
CA PHE A 4 3.47 -7.44 -8.02
C PHE A 4 2.44 -7.19 -9.12
N ARG A 5 1.16 -7.28 -8.78
CA ARG A 5 0.04 -7.04 -9.70
C ARG A 5 -0.94 -6.00 -9.18
N ASN A 6 -1.73 -5.45 -10.09
CA ASN A 6 -2.87 -4.59 -9.76
C ASN A 6 -3.86 -5.31 -8.83
N GLY A 7 -4.48 -4.55 -7.92
CA GLY A 7 -5.75 -4.94 -7.33
C GLY A 7 -6.93 -4.63 -8.27
N SER A 8 -8.14 -5.00 -7.83
CA SER A 8 -9.37 -4.79 -8.60
C SER A 8 -9.94 -3.37 -8.48
N GLY A 9 -9.57 -2.61 -7.45
CA GLY A 9 -10.05 -1.24 -7.22
C GLY A 9 -9.08 -0.18 -7.77
N GLU A 10 -9.60 1.01 -8.07
CA GLU A 10 -8.82 2.13 -8.62
C GLU A 10 -7.60 2.48 -7.75
N THR A 11 -7.79 2.54 -6.44
CA THR A 11 -6.76 2.88 -5.44
C THR A 11 -5.74 1.77 -5.22
N THR A 12 -6.02 0.56 -5.72
CA THR A 12 -5.15 -0.62 -5.61
C THR A 12 -4.39 -0.92 -6.91
N ARG A 13 -4.52 -0.07 -7.93
CA ARG A 13 -3.73 -0.16 -9.17
C ARG A 13 -2.32 0.32 -8.94
N ILE A 14 -1.36 -0.32 -9.59
CA ILE A 14 0.04 0.10 -9.64
C ILE A 14 0.09 1.53 -10.22
N GLY A 15 0.84 2.40 -9.55
CA GLY A 15 0.97 3.81 -9.91
C GLY A 15 -0.12 4.72 -9.35
N TYR A 16 -1.13 4.19 -8.65
CA TYR A 16 -2.06 5.05 -7.91
C TYR A 16 -1.30 5.80 -6.81
N VAL A 17 -1.41 7.13 -6.79
CA VAL A 17 -0.83 7.98 -5.75
C VAL A 17 -1.95 8.67 -4.99
N ASN A 18 -2.00 8.47 -3.67
CA ASN A 18 -2.99 9.14 -2.84
C ASN A 18 -2.61 10.60 -2.51
N LYS A 19 -3.55 11.35 -1.90
CA LYS A 19 -3.35 12.76 -1.50
C LYS A 19 -2.18 13.01 -0.53
N ASN A 20 -1.69 11.98 0.14
CA ASN A 20 -0.59 12.07 1.09
C ASN A 20 0.78 11.75 0.46
N GLY A 21 0.84 11.40 -0.83
CA GLY A 21 2.07 11.06 -1.56
C GLY A 21 2.50 9.61 -1.38
N GLN A 22 1.54 8.69 -1.27
CA GLN A 22 1.79 7.26 -1.17
C GLN A 22 1.41 6.58 -2.47
N GLU A 23 2.41 6.01 -3.13
CA GLU A 23 2.25 5.28 -4.37
C GLU A 23 1.99 3.80 -4.10
N CYS A 24 0.95 3.25 -4.73
CA CYS A 24 0.69 1.82 -4.75
C CYS A 24 1.60 1.12 -5.77
N LEU A 25 2.37 0.15 -5.31
CA LEU A 25 3.23 -0.70 -6.14
C LEU A 25 2.64 -2.11 -6.34
N GLY A 26 1.35 -2.29 -6.05
CA GLY A 26 0.61 -3.53 -6.26
C GLY A 26 0.70 -4.53 -5.09
N THR A 27 0.18 -5.73 -5.31
CA THR A 27 0.14 -6.82 -4.32
C THR A 27 0.71 -8.12 -4.89
N ARG A 28 1.25 -8.98 -4.02
CA ARG A 28 1.56 -10.38 -4.33
C ARG A 28 0.43 -11.36 -3.98
N GLY A 29 -0.73 -10.83 -3.55
CA GLY A 29 -1.86 -11.63 -3.09
C GLY A 29 -1.72 -12.18 -1.66
N ARG A 30 -0.70 -11.72 -0.91
CA ARG A 30 -0.52 -12.04 0.51
C ARG A 30 -1.70 -11.51 1.34
N PRO A 31 -2.19 -12.26 2.34
CA PRO A 31 -3.22 -11.77 3.25
C PRO A 31 -2.78 -10.47 3.93
N GLY A 32 -3.71 -9.52 4.02
CA GLY A 32 -3.60 -8.39 4.93
C GLY A 32 -3.98 -8.81 6.36
N ASN A 33 -4.02 -7.83 7.27
CA ASN A 33 -4.44 -8.09 8.66
C ASN A 33 -5.97 -7.98 8.88
N SER A 34 -6.71 -7.66 7.82
CA SER A 34 -8.17 -7.56 7.82
C SER A 34 -8.79 -8.65 6.96
N ALA A 35 -9.94 -9.18 7.38
CA ALA A 35 -10.60 -10.28 6.69
C ALA A 35 -10.83 -9.98 5.19
N GLY A 36 -10.39 -10.89 4.32
CA GLY A 36 -10.52 -10.78 2.87
C GLY A 36 -9.59 -9.77 2.19
N GLN A 37 -8.78 -9.02 2.96
CA GLN A 37 -7.89 -8.02 2.38
C GLN A 37 -6.56 -8.61 1.95
N LYS A 38 -5.93 -7.92 0.99
CA LYS A 38 -4.57 -8.21 0.55
C LYS A 38 -3.64 -7.09 1.00
N ALA A 39 -2.40 -7.46 1.31
CA ALA A 39 -1.35 -6.51 1.58
C ALA A 39 -0.79 -5.95 0.25
N TYR A 40 -0.71 -4.64 0.14
CA TYR A 40 -0.14 -3.91 -0.99
C TYR A 40 1.17 -3.26 -0.58
N LYS A 41 2.16 -3.30 -1.47
CA LYS A 41 3.41 -2.55 -1.34
C LYS A 41 3.12 -1.08 -1.60
N ILE A 42 3.49 -0.23 -0.65
CA ILE A 42 3.34 1.21 -0.74
C ILE A 42 4.72 1.87 -0.67
N TYR A 43 4.96 2.84 -1.54
CA TYR A 43 6.14 3.69 -1.54
C TYR A 43 5.77 5.11 -1.14
N CYS A 44 6.45 5.65 -0.13
CA CYS A 44 6.29 7.05 0.24
C CYS A 44 7.16 7.94 -0.66
N LEU A 45 6.53 8.75 -1.50
CA LEU A 45 7.22 9.71 -2.38
C LEU A 45 7.94 10.83 -1.62
N LYS A 46 7.66 11.02 -0.33
CA LYS A 46 8.29 12.08 0.50
C LYS A 46 9.59 11.65 1.16
N CYS A 47 9.69 10.39 1.61
CA CYS A 47 10.86 9.91 2.38
C CYS A 47 11.45 8.58 1.89
N GLY A 48 10.90 8.01 0.82
CA GLY A 48 11.36 6.75 0.23
C GLY A 48 11.03 5.48 1.02
N HIS A 49 10.26 5.58 2.11
CA HIS A 49 9.94 4.41 2.93
C HIS A 49 8.97 3.45 2.23
N LEU A 50 9.34 2.16 2.21
CA LEU A 50 8.51 1.06 1.71
C LEU A 50 7.81 0.34 2.86
N TYR A 51 6.51 0.09 2.71
CA TYR A 51 5.71 -0.57 3.73
C TYR A 51 4.43 -1.17 3.15
N GLY A 52 3.78 -2.05 3.91
CA GLY A 52 2.51 -2.67 3.50
C GLY A 52 1.28 -1.93 4.04
N ALA A 53 0.17 -2.01 3.31
CA ALA A 53 -1.15 -1.57 3.77
C ALA A 53 -2.26 -2.47 3.20
N ASN A 54 -3.43 -2.54 3.85
CA ASN A 54 -4.59 -3.18 3.24
C ASN A 54 -5.10 -2.34 2.07
N GLY A 55 -5.74 -2.98 1.09
CA GLY A 55 -6.30 -2.31 -0.08
C GLY A 55 -7.28 -1.17 0.27
N PHE A 56 -8.15 -1.39 1.25
CA PHE A 56 -9.11 -0.37 1.67
C PHE A 56 -8.47 0.86 2.34
N ASP A 57 -7.24 0.76 2.86
CA ASP A 57 -6.57 1.89 3.51
C ASP A 57 -5.88 2.83 2.50
N ILE A 58 -5.61 2.36 1.26
CA ILE A 58 -4.65 3.01 0.35
C ILE A 58 -5.05 4.45 0.01
N PHE A 59 -6.35 4.73 -0.16
CA PHE A 59 -6.85 6.03 -0.60
C PHE A 59 -6.52 7.19 0.37
N GLU A 60 -6.30 6.89 1.64
CA GLU A 60 -5.97 7.90 2.67
C GLU A 60 -4.76 7.55 3.52
N ARG A 61 -4.07 6.45 3.20
CA ARG A 61 -2.88 6.00 3.92
C ARG A 61 -1.89 7.13 4.11
N LYS A 62 -1.27 7.20 5.30
CA LYS A 62 -0.14 8.07 5.63
C LYS A 62 1.13 7.24 5.79
N CYS A 63 2.30 7.82 5.52
CA CYS A 63 3.58 7.15 5.76
C CYS A 63 3.86 6.97 7.27
N PRO A 64 4.19 5.75 7.75
CA PRO A 64 4.57 5.53 9.14
C PRO A 64 5.87 6.22 9.55
N LYS A 65 6.79 6.45 8.60
CA LYS A 65 8.10 7.02 8.90
C LYS A 65 8.11 8.54 9.04
N CYS A 66 7.35 9.27 8.21
CA CYS A 66 7.44 10.74 8.15
C CYS A 66 6.10 11.48 8.26
N GLN A 67 4.98 10.78 8.36
CA GLN A 67 3.64 11.39 8.44
C GLN A 67 2.84 10.87 9.64
N ASN A 68 3.49 10.19 10.60
CA ASN A 68 2.87 9.57 11.76
C ASN A 68 1.71 8.63 11.38
N GLY A 69 1.83 7.92 10.26
CA GLY A 69 0.87 6.91 9.83
C GLY A 69 0.98 5.63 10.68
N ALA A 70 -0.04 4.77 10.60
CA ALA A 70 0.01 3.48 11.30
C ALA A 70 1.13 2.57 10.73
N ALA A 71 1.60 1.63 11.54
CA ALA A 71 2.66 0.70 11.17
C ALA A 71 2.36 -0.06 9.87
N GLY A 72 3.42 -0.38 9.12
CA GLY A 72 3.32 -1.13 7.87
C GLY A 72 3.04 -2.62 8.08
N LEU A 73 2.41 -3.25 7.09
CA LEU A 73 2.27 -4.70 6.99
C LEU A 73 3.45 -5.31 6.22
N GLU A 74 3.64 -6.62 6.35
CA GLU A 74 4.35 -7.40 5.34
C GLU A 74 3.49 -7.48 4.06
N PHE A 75 4.11 -7.35 2.88
CA PHE A 75 3.46 -7.33 1.55
C PHE A 75 4.21 -8.23 0.57
#